data_AF-A0AAV4ALP0-F1
#
_entry.id   AF-A0AAV4ALP0-F1
#
_cell.length_a   1.000
_cell.length_b   1.000
_cell.length_c   1.000
_cell.angle_alpha   90.00
_cell.angle_beta   90.00
_cell.angle_gamma   90.00
#
_symmetry.space_group_name_H-M   'P 1'
#
loop_
_entity.id
_entity.type
_entity.pdbx_description
1 polymer ?
#
loop_
_entity_poly.entity_id
_entity_poly.type
_entity_poly.pdbx_seq_one_letter_code
_entity_poly.pdbx_strand_id
1 'polypeptide(L)'
;MAAFGEGARELLRNPGFEQGISNWRHDGFTMQADSTQVHSGVSSVKCTGRSKAYQGPSQEVYVTPGGRYAFQGYIRLIDSLDAHLYERAMVKIRFTWKDDGSVTYFTVTVRPYLSSSDGWVPIGSDFAVPNRGKTG
;
A
#
# COMPACT_ATOMS: atom_id res chain seq x y z
N MET A 1 5.16 -1.70 20.74
CA MET A 1 5.33 -1.60 19.28
C MET A 1 6.30 -2.70 18.89
N ALA A 2 5.84 -3.79 18.27
CA ALA A 2 6.76 -4.83 17.82
C ALA A 2 7.53 -4.27 16.62
N ALA A 3 8.80 -3.95 16.84
CA ALA A 3 9.74 -3.71 15.76
C ALA A 3 9.83 -5.01 14.95
N PHE A 4 9.69 -4.92 13.64
CA PHE A 4 9.99 -6.04 12.74
C PHE A 4 11.44 -6.41 12.97
N GLY A 5 11.70 -7.66 13.35
CA GLY A 5 13.04 -8.12 13.68
C GLY A 5 14.00 -7.84 12.52
N GLU A 6 15.17 -7.29 12.84
CA GLU A 6 16.31 -7.19 11.94
C GLU A 6 16.58 -8.58 11.33
N GLY A 7 16.09 -8.82 10.11
CA GLY A 7 16.11 -10.15 9.49
C GLY A 7 14.91 -10.45 8.59
N ALA A 8 13.81 -9.68 8.66
CA ALA A 8 12.73 -9.79 7.68
C ALA A 8 13.20 -9.31 6.30
N ARG A 9 12.97 -10.13 5.26
CA ARG A 9 13.30 -9.79 3.86
C ARG A 9 12.30 -8.77 3.33
N GLU A 10 12.79 -7.60 2.92
CA GLU A 10 12.02 -6.63 2.12
C GLU A 10 11.67 -7.22 0.74
N LEU A 11 10.42 -7.07 0.33
CA LEU A 11 9.90 -7.58 -0.93
C LEU A 11 9.61 -6.46 -1.94
N LEU A 12 9.30 -5.25 -1.47
CA LEU A 12 9.09 -4.09 -2.30
C LEU A 12 10.43 -3.60 -2.85
N ARG A 13 10.46 -3.29 -4.14
CA ARG A 13 11.56 -2.54 -4.74
C ARG A 13 11.24 -1.06 -4.67
N ASN A 14 12.24 -0.26 -4.30
CA ASN A 14 12.08 1.19 -4.13
C ASN A 14 10.92 1.55 -3.17
N PRO A 15 10.87 1.00 -1.93
CA PRO A 15 9.74 1.20 -1.01
C PRO A 15 9.57 2.65 -0.55
N GLY A 16 10.67 3.40 -0.48
CA GLY A 16 10.69 4.82 -0.10
C GLY A 16 10.55 5.81 -1.26
N PHE A 17 10.41 5.35 -2.51
CA PHE A 17 10.33 6.21 -3.70
C PHE A 17 11.59 7.05 -3.99
N GLU A 18 12.74 6.73 -3.40
CA GLU A 18 14.01 7.43 -3.61
C GLU A 18 14.50 7.39 -5.07
N GLN A 19 14.00 6.43 -5.86
CA GLN A 19 14.24 6.30 -7.31
C GLN A 19 13.00 6.71 -8.11
N GLY A 20 12.25 7.70 -7.62
CA GLY A 20 10.97 8.13 -8.15
C GLY A 20 9.92 7.02 -8.14
N ILE A 21 9.15 6.92 -9.22
CA ILE A 21 8.09 5.90 -9.36
C ILE A 21 8.56 4.55 -9.91
N SER A 22 9.87 4.35 -10.03
CA SER A 22 10.45 3.12 -10.55
C SER A 22 9.96 1.89 -9.76
N ASN A 23 9.58 0.82 -10.47
CA ASN A 23 8.99 -0.42 -9.95
C ASN A 23 7.55 -0.32 -9.39
N TRP A 24 6.95 0.87 -9.40
CA TRP A 24 5.55 1.08 -9.01
C TRP A 24 4.65 1.21 -10.23
N ARG A 25 3.44 0.67 -10.11
CA ARG A 25 2.37 0.76 -11.12
C ARG A 25 1.26 1.66 -10.60
N HIS A 26 0.65 2.42 -11.50
CA HIS A 26 -0.58 3.18 -11.27
C HIS A 26 -1.50 3.05 -12.47
N ASP A 27 -2.82 3.20 -12.25
CA ASP A 27 -3.81 3.11 -13.33
C ASP A 27 -5.00 4.07 -13.09
N GLY A 28 -5.30 4.89 -14.09
CA GLY A 28 -6.40 5.84 -14.08
C GLY A 28 -6.27 7.03 -13.11
N PHE A 29 -5.06 7.31 -12.61
CA PHE A 29 -4.75 8.50 -11.80
C PHE A 29 -3.30 8.95 -12.04
N THR A 30 -2.96 10.17 -11.59
CA THR A 30 -1.60 10.73 -11.72
C THR A 30 -0.76 10.34 -10.51
N MET A 31 0.41 9.76 -10.77
CA MET A 31 1.39 9.37 -9.75
C MET A 31 2.74 10.00 -10.08
N GLN A 32 3.26 10.84 -9.19
CA GLN A 32 4.50 11.58 -9.42
C GLN A 32 5.38 11.56 -8.17
N ALA A 33 6.70 11.47 -8.35
CA ALA A 33 7.64 11.63 -7.25
C ALA A 33 7.56 13.08 -6.71
N ASP A 34 7.66 13.24 -5.40
CA ASP A 34 7.55 14.54 -4.73
C ASP A 34 8.66 14.68 -3.68
N SER A 35 9.49 15.71 -3.82
CA SER A 35 10.57 16.04 -2.88
C SER A 35 10.21 17.18 -1.92
N THR A 36 9.00 17.75 -2.04
CA THR A 36 8.53 18.86 -1.19
C THR A 36 7.73 18.40 0.01
N GLN A 37 7.06 17.25 -0.10
CA GLN A 37 6.33 16.59 0.99
C GLN A 37 6.86 15.17 1.12
N VAL A 38 7.73 14.94 2.11
CA VAL A 38 8.45 13.69 2.30
C VAL A 38 8.30 13.22 3.75
N HIS A 39 8.06 11.94 3.97
CA HIS A 39 8.03 11.36 5.31
C HIS A 39 9.45 11.09 5.84
N SER A 40 10.30 10.53 4.99
CA SER A 40 11.68 10.14 5.27
C SER A 40 12.46 10.10 3.96
N GLY A 41 13.78 10.30 4.02
CA GLY A 41 14.63 10.28 2.82
C GLY A 41 14.48 11.54 1.97
N VAL A 42 14.54 11.42 0.65
CA VAL A 42 14.52 12.57 -0.27
C VAL A 42 13.29 12.62 -1.18
N SER A 43 12.44 11.58 -1.18
CA SER A 43 11.26 11.52 -2.02
C SER A 43 10.07 10.84 -1.34
N SER A 44 8.87 11.20 -1.79
CA SER A 44 7.66 10.42 -1.62
C SER A 44 6.95 10.29 -2.98
N VAL A 45 5.71 9.78 -2.99
CA VAL A 45 4.87 9.79 -4.17
C VAL A 45 3.57 10.55 -3.92
N LYS A 46 3.27 11.52 -4.76
CA LYS A 46 2.02 12.28 -4.79
C LYS A 46 1.04 11.64 -5.77
N CYS A 47 -0.14 11.28 -5.26
CA CYS A 47 -1.22 10.69 -6.05
C CYS A 47 -2.38 11.68 -6.17
N THR A 48 -2.73 12.11 -7.39
CA THR A 48 -3.84 13.04 -7.66
C THR A 48 -4.77 12.51 -8.74
N GLY A 49 -5.97 13.07 -8.86
CA GLY A 49 -6.96 12.66 -9.87
C GLY A 49 -7.54 11.26 -9.63
N ARG A 50 -7.48 10.74 -8.39
CA ARG A 50 -8.14 9.49 -8.02
C ARG A 50 -9.65 9.71 -7.99
N SER A 51 -10.39 8.93 -8.77
CA SER A 51 -11.85 8.96 -8.87
C SER A 51 -12.51 7.67 -8.37
N LYS A 52 -11.73 6.63 -8.11
CA LYS A 52 -12.23 5.32 -7.66
C LYS A 52 -11.52 4.85 -6.40
N ALA A 53 -12.27 4.23 -5.50
CA ALA A 53 -11.77 3.78 -4.20
C ALA A 53 -10.62 2.75 -4.26
N TYR A 54 -10.45 2.06 -5.39
CA TYR A 54 -9.40 1.05 -5.59
C TYR A 54 -8.11 1.61 -6.22
N GLN A 55 -8.11 2.86 -6.69
CA GLN A 55 -6.93 3.45 -7.31
C GLN A 55 -5.86 3.72 -6.26
N GLY A 56 -4.63 3.33 -6.54
CA GLY A 56 -3.49 3.58 -5.68
C GLY A 56 -2.22 3.02 -6.28
N PRO A 57 -1.05 3.43 -5.75
CA PRO A 57 0.23 2.84 -6.14
C PRO A 57 0.22 1.36 -5.80
N SER A 58 0.76 0.54 -6.70
CA SER A 58 0.84 -0.91 -6.51
C SER A 58 2.16 -1.48 -7.01
N GLN A 59 2.60 -2.57 -6.40
CA GLN A 59 3.74 -3.35 -6.84
C GLN A 59 3.42 -4.84 -6.69
N GLU A 60 3.85 -5.62 -7.68
CA GLU A 60 3.74 -7.07 -7.64
C GLU A 60 4.92 -7.65 -6.84
N VAL A 61 4.62 -8.54 -5.91
CA VAL A 61 5.62 -9.21 -5.06
C VAL A 61 5.35 -10.71 -5.03
N TYR A 62 6.40 -11.50 -4.83
CA TYR A 62 6.29 -12.95 -4.70
C TYR A 62 6.28 -13.34 -3.23
N VAL A 63 5.24 -14.07 -2.84
CA VAL A 63 5.03 -14.55 -1.47
C VAL A 63 4.87 -16.06 -1.45
N THR A 64 5.15 -16.67 -0.30
CA THR A 64 4.96 -18.11 -0.09
C THR A 64 3.55 -18.38 0.46
N PRO A 65 2.78 -19.34 -0.11
CA PRO A 65 1.51 -19.78 0.46
C PRO A 65 1.65 -20.17 1.93
N GLY A 66 0.73 -19.71 2.79
CA GLY A 66 0.79 -19.93 4.24
C GLY A 66 1.84 -19.09 4.99
N GLY A 67 2.66 -18.31 4.29
CA GLY A 67 3.62 -17.41 4.91
C GLY A 67 2.95 -16.25 5.64
N ARG A 68 3.64 -15.72 6.67
CA ARG A 68 3.24 -14.52 7.41
C ARG A 68 4.13 -13.37 7.01
N TYR A 69 3.52 -12.23 6.74
CA TYR A 69 4.19 -11.01 6.29
C TYR A 69 3.58 -9.81 7.00
N ALA A 70 4.21 -8.67 6.86
CA ALA A 70 3.61 -7.40 7.23
C ALA A 70 3.80 -6.40 6.12
N PHE A 71 2.82 -5.50 6.01
CA PHE A 71 2.95 -4.30 5.22
C PHE A 71 3.03 -3.12 6.19
N GLN A 72 3.95 -2.20 5.91
CA GLN A 72 4.03 -0.92 6.58
C GLN A 72 4.27 0.18 5.57
N GLY A 73 3.64 1.32 5.82
CA GLY A 73 3.92 2.54 5.09
C GLY A 73 3.36 3.74 5.86
N TYR A 74 3.59 4.91 5.28
CA TYR A 74 3.00 6.16 5.74
C TYR A 74 2.17 6.76 4.62
N ILE A 75 1.03 7.31 4.97
CA ILE A 75 0.16 8.03 4.05
C ILE A 75 -0.13 9.41 4.62
N ARG A 76 -0.27 10.39 3.74
CA ARG A 76 -0.74 11.73 4.07
C ARG A 76 -1.87 12.09 3.11
N LEU A 77 -2.97 12.60 3.64
CA LEU A 77 -4.00 13.23 2.82
C LEU A 77 -3.56 14.65 2.51
N ILE A 78 -3.51 15.01 1.23
CA ILE A 78 -3.09 16.35 0.79
C ILE A 78 -4.26 17.32 0.89
N ASP A 79 -5.43 16.87 0.42
CA ASP A 79 -6.65 17.66 0.38
C ASP A 79 -7.85 16.72 0.52
N SER A 80 -8.96 17.25 1.04
CA SER A 80 -10.23 16.55 1.10
C SER A 80 -11.09 16.96 -0.10
N LEU A 81 -11.96 16.07 -0.56
CA LEU A 81 -13.03 16.51 -1.46
C LEU A 81 -13.99 17.37 -0.63
N ASP A 82 -14.28 18.58 -1.11
CA ASP A 82 -15.20 19.50 -0.44
C ASP A 82 -16.49 18.76 -0.04
N ALA A 83 -16.86 18.89 1.24
CA ALA A 83 -17.95 18.22 1.98
C ALA A 83 -17.57 17.03 2.90
N HIS A 84 -16.34 16.51 2.89
CA HIS A 84 -15.91 15.49 3.86
C HIS A 84 -14.84 15.99 4.84
N LEU A 85 -15.13 15.89 6.15
CA LEU A 85 -14.14 16.13 7.21
C LEU A 85 -13.05 15.06 7.25
N TYR A 86 -13.37 13.85 6.77
CA TYR A 86 -12.49 12.69 6.80
C TYR A 86 -12.62 11.85 5.54
N GLU A 87 -11.51 11.28 5.11
CA GLU A 87 -11.40 10.35 4.01
C GLU A 87 -10.96 8.96 4.49
N ARG A 88 -11.26 7.95 3.68
CA ARG A 88 -10.93 6.56 3.98
C ARG A 88 -9.72 6.10 3.16
N ALA A 89 -8.64 5.72 3.85
CA ALA A 89 -7.49 5.06 3.25
C ALA A 89 -7.53 3.54 3.52
N MET A 90 -7.03 2.74 2.59
CA MET A 90 -6.94 1.29 2.75
C MET A 90 -5.67 0.75 2.11
N VAL A 91 -5.16 -0.33 2.69
CA VAL A 91 -4.18 -1.21 2.05
C VAL A 91 -4.89 -2.52 1.72
N LYS A 92 -4.84 -2.89 0.44
CA LYS A 92 -5.39 -4.16 -0.06
C LYS A 92 -4.31 -4.94 -0.77
N ILE A 93 -4.33 -6.25 -0.58
CA ILE A 93 -3.53 -7.20 -1.34
C ILE A 93 -4.46 -7.94 -2.29
N ARG A 94 -4.07 -7.96 -3.56
CA ARG A 94 -4.71 -8.75 -4.60
C ARG A 94 -3.87 -10.01 -4.81
N PHE A 95 -4.38 -11.16 -4.40
CA PHE A 95 -3.80 -12.46 -4.72
C PHE A 95 -4.35 -12.95 -6.05
N THR A 96 -3.47 -13.34 -6.97
CA THR A 96 -3.83 -14.06 -8.19
C THR A 96 -3.36 -15.50 -8.05
N TRP A 97 -4.30 -16.43 -8.10
CA TRP A 97 -4.03 -17.85 -7.98
C TRP A 97 -3.45 -18.39 -9.29
N LYS A 98 -2.33 -19.13 -9.22
CA LYS A 98 -1.61 -19.60 -10.41
C LYS A 98 -2.26 -20.81 -11.09
N ASP A 99 -3.10 -21.54 -10.36
CA ASP A 99 -3.79 -22.75 -10.81
C ASP A 99 -4.99 -22.45 -11.71
N ASP A 100 -5.86 -21.51 -11.31
CA ASP A 100 -7.09 -21.17 -12.02
C ASP A 100 -7.20 -19.70 -12.47
N GLY A 101 -6.18 -18.87 -12.16
CA GLY A 101 -6.17 -17.45 -12.48
C GLY A 101 -7.14 -16.60 -11.66
N SER A 102 -7.88 -17.21 -10.72
CA SER A 102 -8.86 -16.51 -9.89
C SER A 102 -8.17 -15.48 -8.98
N VAL A 103 -8.95 -14.52 -8.51
CA VAL A 103 -8.45 -13.39 -7.71
C VAL A 103 -9.14 -13.37 -6.36
N THR A 104 -8.35 -13.18 -5.31
CA THR A 104 -8.87 -12.91 -3.96
C THR A 104 -8.30 -11.60 -3.45
N TYR A 105 -9.14 -10.80 -2.81
CA TYR A 105 -8.72 -9.54 -2.19
C TYR A 105 -8.67 -9.69 -0.69
N PHE A 106 -7.57 -9.24 -0.09
CA PHE A 106 -7.39 -9.18 1.35
C PHE A 106 -7.20 -7.73 1.77
N THR A 107 -7.97 -7.27 2.75
CA THR A 107 -7.79 -5.93 3.31
C THR A 107 -6.83 -6.04 4.48
N VAL A 108 -5.65 -5.44 4.35
CA VAL A 108 -4.62 -5.43 5.40
C VAL A 108 -4.97 -4.42 6.47
N THR A 109 -5.43 -3.23 6.06
CA THR A 109 -5.78 -2.15 6.97
C THR A 109 -6.81 -1.24 6.32
N VAL A 110 -7.73 -0.75 7.15
CA VAL A 110 -8.62 0.37 6.84
C VAL A 110 -8.36 1.47 7.84
N ARG A 111 -8.13 2.68 7.34
CA ARG A 111 -8.08 3.91 8.13
C ARG A 111 -9.29 4.78 7.74
N PRO A 112 -10.38 4.77 8.53
CA PRO A 112 -11.64 5.40 8.15
C PRO A 112 -11.70 6.92 8.38
N TYR A 113 -10.82 7.46 9.21
CA TYR A 113 -10.87 8.87 9.64
C TYR A 113 -9.54 9.57 9.35
N LEU A 114 -9.16 9.68 8.07
CA LEU A 114 -7.96 10.41 7.66
C LEU A 114 -8.32 11.85 7.30
N SER A 115 -7.67 12.83 7.92
CA SER A 115 -7.81 14.25 7.59
C SER A 115 -6.52 14.82 7.00
N SER A 116 -6.62 15.92 6.26
CA SER A 116 -5.43 16.63 5.72
C SER A 116 -4.58 17.27 6.83
N SER A 117 -5.16 17.50 8.01
CA SER A 117 -4.46 17.99 9.20
C SER A 117 -3.64 16.94 9.93
N ASP A 118 -3.87 15.64 9.68
CA ASP A 118 -3.16 14.55 10.37
C ASP A 118 -1.67 14.48 9.98
N GLY A 119 -1.31 15.05 8.82
CA GLY A 119 0.02 14.91 8.26
C GLY A 119 0.33 13.47 7.84
N TRP A 120 1.56 13.03 8.05
CA TRP A 120 1.97 11.65 7.75
C TRP A 120 1.55 10.72 8.87
N VAL A 121 0.84 9.66 8.50
CA VAL A 121 0.35 8.69 9.47
C VAL A 121 0.63 7.27 9.04
N PRO A 122 0.95 6.36 9.99
CA PRO A 122 1.26 4.98 9.66
C PRO A 122 0.02 4.25 9.14
N ILE A 123 0.22 3.35 8.18
CA ILE A 123 -0.80 2.45 7.66
C ILE A 123 -0.18 1.09 7.37
N GLY A 124 -0.85 0.02 7.77
CA GLY A 124 -0.35 -1.34 7.61
C GLY A 124 -0.63 -2.22 8.82
N SER A 125 -0.47 -3.51 8.60
CA SER A 125 -0.65 -4.57 9.59
C SER A 125 0.08 -5.83 9.12
N ASP A 126 0.20 -6.81 10.00
CA ASP A 126 0.50 -8.18 9.62
C ASP A 126 -0.64 -8.82 8.81
N PHE A 127 -0.29 -9.77 7.96
CA PHE A 127 -1.24 -10.59 7.21
C PHE A 127 -0.67 -11.98 6.95
N ALA A 128 -1.57 -12.95 6.80
CA ALA A 128 -1.24 -14.30 6.37
C ALA A 128 -1.58 -14.48 4.89
N VAL A 129 -0.67 -15.06 4.12
CA VAL A 129 -0.94 -15.44 2.73
C VAL A 129 -1.86 -16.66 2.76
N PRO A 130 -3.02 -16.62 2.09
CA PRO A 130 -3.93 -17.76 2.08
C PRO A 130 -3.23 -19.02 1.59
N ASN A 131 -3.44 -20.13 2.30
CA ASN A 131 -2.96 -21.45 1.91
C ASN A 131 -4.12 -22.21 1.26
N ARG A 132 -4.29 -22.05 -0.05
CA ARG A 132 -5.21 -22.90 -0.82
C ARG A 132 -4.49 -24.23 -1.00
N GLY A 133 -4.78 -25.16 -0.10
CA GLY A 133 -4.23 -26.51 -0.17
C GLY A 133 -4.52 -27.10 -1.55
N LYS A 134 -3.58 -27.90 -2.09
CA LYS A 134 -3.94 -28.89 -3.10
C LYS A 134 -5.09 -29.69 -2.50
N THR A 135 -6.30 -29.52 -3.03
CA THR A 135 -7.33 -30.54 -2.85
C THR A 135 -6.70 -31.83 -3.36
N GLY A 136 -6.49 -32.77 -2.44
CA GLY A 136 -5.92 -34.08 -2.74
C GLY A 136 -6.76 -34.85 -3.75
#